data_AF-R0AFJ1-F1
#
_entry.id   AF-R0AFJ1-F1
#
_cell.length_a   1.000
_cell.length_b   1.000
_cell.length_c   1.000
_cell.angle_alpha   90.00
_cell.angle_beta   90.00
_cell.angle_gamma   90.00
#
_symmetry.space_group_name_H-M   'P 1'
#
loop_
_entity.id
_entity.type
_entity.pdbx_description
1 polymer ?
#
loop_
_entity_poly.entity_id
_entity_poly.type
_entity_poly.pdbx_seq_one_letter_code
_entity_poly.pdbx_strand_id
1 'polypeptide(L)'
;MTKNEENNIVKNGVLVANMGSNWDLWQYGDMLYSIAKSGSCAGSSCWCPIARLRAHLCKLRRICKYDALIPPYWQNVNYDFLAIYGIQ
;
A
#
# COMPACT_ATOMS: atom_id res chain seq x y z
N MET A 1 2.42 -14.38 -5.58
CA MET A 1 3.62 -13.97 -4.81
C MET A 1 3.99 -15.14 -3.91
N THR A 2 5.27 -15.49 -3.86
CA THR A 2 5.79 -16.56 -3.00
C THR A 2 6.05 -16.03 -1.59
N LYS A 3 6.12 -16.94 -0.61
CA LYS A 3 6.39 -16.54 0.78
C LYS A 3 7.78 -15.92 0.96
N ASN A 4 8.76 -16.35 0.17
CA ASN A 4 10.11 -15.79 0.19
C ASN A 4 10.13 -14.34 -0.32
N GLU A 5 9.35 -14.03 -1.36
CA GLU A 5 9.21 -12.65 -1.87
C GLU A 5 8.55 -11.74 -0.82
N GLU A 6 7.46 -12.20 -0.19
CA GLU A 6 6.79 -11.45 0.89
C GLU A 6 7.78 -11.13 2.03
N ASN A 7 8.50 -12.14 2.51
CA ASN A 7 9.46 -11.98 3.61
C ASN A 7 10.57 -11.01 3.23
N ASN A 8 11.04 -11.06 1.98
CA ASN A 8 12.07 -10.15 1.48
C ASN A 8 11.58 -8.70 1.41
N ILE A 9 10.33 -8.48 0.99
CA ILE A 9 9.68 -7.16 0.96
C ILE A 9 9.50 -6.62 2.38
N VAL A 10 8.99 -7.43 3.32
CA VAL A 10 8.78 -6.99 4.71
C VAL A 10 10.11 -6.68 5.41
N LYS A 11 11.17 -7.44 5.11
CA LYS A 11 12.49 -7.25 5.73
C LYS A 11 13.23 -6.02 5.22
N ASN A 12 13.11 -5.71 3.92
CA ASN A 12 13.96 -4.70 3.27
C ASN A 12 13.17 -3.52 2.69
N GLY A 13 11.84 -3.57 2.73
CA GLY A 13 10.95 -2.53 2.21
C GLY A 13 10.55 -1.51 3.26
N VAL A 14 9.73 -0.56 2.82
CA VAL A 14 9.16 0.49 3.66
C VAL A 14 7.67 0.24 3.82
N LEU A 15 7.20 0.12 5.06
CA LEU A 15 5.77 0.11 5.34
C LEU A 15 5.18 1.49 5.03
N VAL A 16 4.21 1.54 4.11
CA VAL A 16 3.54 2.77 3.68
C VAL A 16 2.25 2.98 4.46
N ALA A 17 1.43 1.93 4.64
CA ALA A 17 0.19 2.01 5.40
C ALA A 17 -0.35 0.61 5.70
N ASN A 18 -1.13 0.49 6.77
CA ASN A 18 -2.00 -0.66 6.99
C ASN A 18 -3.32 -0.41 6.24
N MET A 19 -3.66 -1.23 5.25
CA MET A 19 -4.85 -1.04 4.40
C MET A 19 -6.12 -1.64 5.02
N GLY A 20 -6.31 -1.48 6.33
CA GLY A 20 -7.40 -2.11 7.09
C GLY A 20 -7.04 -3.51 7.58
N SER A 21 -8.00 -4.45 7.58
CA SER A 21 -7.89 -5.71 8.33
C SER A 21 -7.01 -6.78 7.69
N ASN A 22 -6.84 -6.75 6.36
CA ASN A 22 -6.30 -7.90 5.62
C ASN A 22 -4.90 -7.67 5.04
N TRP A 23 -4.54 -6.43 4.72
CA TRP A 23 -3.31 -6.14 3.99
C TRP A 23 -2.56 -4.95 4.58
N ASP A 24 -1.25 -5.01 4.44
CA ASP A 24 -0.33 -3.89 4.59
C ASP A 24 0.20 -3.49 3.20
N LEU A 25 0.38 -2.21 3.02
CA LEU A 25 0.98 -1.64 1.84
C LEU A 25 2.48 -1.43 2.07
N TRP A 26 3.30 -2.12 1.29
CA TRP A 26 4.74 -2.05 1.36
C TRP A 26 5.34 -1.52 0.07
N GLN A 27 6.35 -0.66 0.19
CA GLN A 27 7.20 -0.26 -0.90
C GLN A 27 8.47 -1.10 -0.92
N TYR A 28 8.87 -1.58 -2.10
CA TYR A 28 10.16 -2.22 -2.32
C TYR A 28 10.60 -2.02 -3.77
N GLY A 29 11.80 -1.46 -3.97
CA GLY A 29 12.24 -0.98 -5.29
C GLY A 29 11.29 0.08 -5.85
N ASP A 30 10.94 0.02 -7.13
CA ASP A 30 10.00 0.98 -7.75
C ASP A 30 8.52 0.57 -7.65
N MET A 31 8.23 -0.43 -6.81
CA MET A 31 6.92 -1.08 -6.75
C MET A 31 6.30 -1.02 -5.35
N LEU A 32 4.97 -1.01 -5.35
CA LEU A 32 4.15 -1.16 -4.16
C LEU A 32 3.46 -2.52 -4.19
N TYR A 33 3.39 -3.13 -3.01
CA TYR A 33 2.89 -4.46 -2.79
C TYR A 33 1.83 -4.45 -1.70
N SER A 34 0.74 -5.17 -1.93
CA SER A 34 -0.27 -5.48 -0.91
C SER A 34 0.14 -6.79 -0.26
N ILE A 35 0.75 -6.73 0.92
CA ILE A 35 1.20 -7.90 1.67
C ILE A 35 0.12 -8.31 2.66
N ALA A 36 -0.31 -9.56 2.60
CA ALA A 36 -1.32 -10.09 3.50
C ALA A 36 -0.79 -10.14 4.95
N LYS A 37 -1.63 -9.73 5.90
CA LYS A 37 -1.32 -9.81 7.32
C LYS A 37 -1.30 -11.27 7.78
N SER A 38 -0.44 -11.59 8.75
CA SER A 38 -0.45 -12.92 9.37
C SER A 38 -1.82 -13.23 9.98
N GLY A 39 -2.34 -14.43 9.72
CA GLY A 39 -3.69 -14.82 10.14
C GLY A 39 -4.83 -14.26 9.29
N SER A 40 -4.56 -13.38 8.32
CA SER A 40 -5.55 -13.04 7.30
C SER A 40 -5.61 -14.17 6.26
N CYS A 41 -6.80 -14.59 5.83
CA CYS A 41 -6.97 -15.54 4.74
C CYS A 41 -6.72 -14.90 3.35
N ALA A 42 -6.04 -13.76 3.32
CA ALA A 42 -5.81 -12.97 2.13
C ALA A 42 -4.52 -13.37 1.40
N GLY A 43 -4.48 -13.18 0.09
CA GLY A 43 -3.27 -13.37 -0.71
C GLY A 43 -2.50 -12.06 -0.89
N SER A 44 -1.17 -12.13 -0.88
CA SER A 44 -0.32 -11.00 -1.23
C SER A 44 -0.17 -10.83 -2.74
N SER A 45 -0.05 -9.59 -3.19
CA SER A 45 0.03 -9.26 -4.60
C SER A 45 0.85 -8.00 -4.87
N CYS A 46 1.34 -7.88 -6.09
CA CYS A 46 1.85 -6.62 -6.61
C CYS A 46 0.66 -5.66 -6.81
N TRP A 47 0.78 -4.42 -6.33
CA TRP A 47 -0.30 -3.44 -6.39
C TRP A 47 -0.12 -2.47 -7.55
N CYS A 48 0.92 -1.63 -7.51
CA CYS A 48 1.26 -0.74 -8.62
C CYS A 48 2.71 -0.21 -8.52
N PRO A 49 3.29 0.29 -9.62
CA PRO A 49 4.52 1.08 -9.54
C PRO A 49 4.31 2.36 -8.73
N ILE A 50 5.31 2.79 -7.97
CA ILE A 50 5.24 4.00 -7.13
C ILE A 50 4.91 5.24 -7.98
N ALA A 51 5.49 5.35 -9.17
CA ALA A 51 5.21 6.42 -10.13
C ALA A 51 3.71 6.53 -10.51
N ARG A 52 2.91 5.49 -10.26
CA ARG A 52 1.46 5.49 -10.52
C ARG A 52 0.61 5.52 -9.25
N LEU A 53 1.21 5.55 -8.05
CA LEU A 53 0.48 5.52 -6.78
C LEU A 53 -0.57 6.63 -6.70
N ARG A 54 -0.17 7.88 -6.93
CA ARG A 54 -1.08 9.04 -6.88
C ARG A 54 -2.28 8.87 -7.83
N ALA A 55 -2.02 8.44 -9.06
CA ALA A 55 -3.08 8.19 -10.05
C ALA A 55 -4.00 7.05 -9.61
N HIS A 56 -3.45 5.99 -9.02
CA HIS A 56 -4.21 4.86 -8.48
C HIS A 56 -5.13 5.31 -7.33
N LEU A 57 -4.61 6.10 -6.38
CA LEU A 57 -5.40 6.67 -5.29
C LEU A 57 -6.51 7.60 -5.80
N CYS A 58 -6.22 8.47 -6.77
CA CYS A 58 -7.23 9.31 -7.42
C CYS A 58 -8.36 8.47 -8.05
N LYS A 59 -8.02 7.32 -8.66
CA LYS A 59 -9.01 6.39 -9.22
C LYS A 59 -9.83 5.72 -8.13
N LEU A 60 -9.20 5.23 -7.06
CA LEU A 60 -9.90 4.64 -5.93
C LEU A 60 -10.85 5.63 -5.26
N ARG A 61 -10.40 6.87 -5.05
CA ARG A 61 -11.21 7.96 -4.53
C ARG A 61 -12.50 8.14 -5.31
N ARG A 62 -12.41 8.15 -6.66
CA ARG A 62 -13.58 8.27 -7.54
C ARG A 62 -14.53 7.08 -7.45
N ILE A 63 -14.01 5.86 -7.32
CA ILE A 63 -14.81 4.63 -7.27
C ILE A 63 -15.52 4.51 -5.91
N CYS A 64 -14.76 4.70 -4.84
CA CYS A 64 -15.24 4.51 -3.47
C CYS A 64 -15.90 5.76 -2.88
N LYS A 65 -15.85 6.90 -3.60
CA LYS A 65 -16.52 8.17 -3.26
C LYS A 65 -16.14 8.74 -1.87
N TYR A 66 -14.87 8.65 -1.49
CA TYR A 66 -14.35 9.36 -0.33
C TYR A 66 -13.68 10.68 -0.76
N ASP A 67 -13.53 11.64 0.16
CA ASP A 67 -13.03 12.99 -0.17
C ASP A 67 -11.50 13.10 -0.19
N ALA A 68 -10.85 12.48 0.79
CA ALA A 68 -9.39 12.48 0.93
C ALA A 68 -8.70 11.68 -0.19
N LEU A 69 -7.43 11.94 -0.48
CA LEU A 69 -6.70 11.09 -1.42
C LEU A 69 -6.25 9.77 -0.77
N ILE A 70 -5.90 9.84 0.52
CA ILE A 70 -5.59 8.68 1.34
C ILE A 70 -6.92 8.04 1.79
N PRO A 71 -7.14 6.74 1.55
CA PRO A 71 -8.37 6.09 1.97
C PRO A 71 -8.56 6.17 3.50
N PRO A 72 -9.78 6.49 3.98
CA PRO A 72 -10.01 6.79 5.40
C PRO A 72 -9.84 5.59 6.34
N TYR A 73 -9.86 4.37 5.81
CA TYR A 73 -9.66 3.13 6.56
C TYR A 73 -8.17 2.72 6.65
N TRP A 74 -7.27 3.48 6.05
CA TRP A 74 -5.84 3.26 6.22
C TRP A 74 -5.38 3.68 7.61
N GLN A 75 -4.48 2.89 8.19
CA GLN A 75 -3.94 3.11 9.53
C GLN A 75 -2.41 3.10 9.47
N ASN A 76 -1.74 3.68 10.47
CA ASN A 76 -0.27 3.75 10.53
C ASN A 76 0.34 4.25 9.21
N VAL A 77 -0.26 5.29 8.65
CA VAL A 77 0.12 5.84 7.35
C VAL A 77 1.46 6.57 7.48
N ASN A 78 2.40 6.23 6.63
CA ASN A 78 3.68 6.91 6.49
C ASN A 78 3.50 8.17 5.62
N TYR A 79 3.07 9.26 6.26
CA TYR A 79 2.82 10.53 5.59
C TYR A 79 4.07 11.14 4.98
N ASP A 80 5.24 10.97 5.61
CA ASP A 80 6.52 11.48 5.08
C ASP A 80 6.85 10.83 3.73
N PHE A 81 6.68 9.51 3.62
CA PHE A 81 6.83 8.80 2.35
C PHE A 81 5.85 9.32 1.30
N LEU A 82 4.56 9.46 1.66
CA LEU A 82 3.51 9.89 0.72
C LEU A 82 3.69 11.35 0.25
N ALA A 83 4.18 12.22 1.13
CA ALA A 83 4.43 13.63 0.84
C ALA A 83 5.47 13.82 -0.27
N ILE A 84 6.50 12.96 -0.34
CA ILE A 84 7.50 12.96 -1.43
C ILE A 84 6.84 12.80 -2.80
N TYR A 85 5.71 12.09 -2.87
CA TYR A 85 4.92 11.87 -4.09
C TYR A 85 3.71 12.80 -4.21
N GLY A 86 3.66 13.86 -3.40
CA GLY A 86 2.61 14.87 -3.37
C GLY A 86 1.26 14.36 -2.87
N ILE A 87 1.21 13.25 -2.15
CA ILE A 87 -0.01 12.64 -1.61
C ILE A 87 -0.19 13.11 -0.17
N GLN A 88 -1.33 13.78 0.09
CA GLN A 88 -1.72 14.36 1.38
C GLN A 88 -3.22 14.13 1.60
#